data_AF-A0AAW2VXB3-F1
#
_entry.id   AF-A0AAW2VXB3-F1
#
_cell.length_a   1.000
_cell.length_b   1.000
_cell.length_c   1.000
_cell.angle_alpha   90.00
_cell.angle_beta   90.00
_cell.angle_gamma   90.00
#
_symmetry.space_group_name_H-M   'P 1'
#
loop_
_entity.id
_entity.type
_entity.pdbx_description
1 polymer ?
#
loop_
_entity_poly.entity_id
_entity_poly.type
_entity_poly.pdbx_seq_one_letter_code
_entity_poly.pdbx_strand_id
1 'polypeptide(L)'
;MLSPSAEAIDGILRGMPRKVNNELNEALLQPFTPVEVRCALFQMYLYKSPWPDGMSPVFYQKYWHIVGPDISSFVLDFLNHGRLDSRFNYTYIVIIPKCDSPEIMSHLCPISMCNISYKIVSKMLAKRLKLSLHSIILESQSAFIPGRLISDNVLVAYKLNHYLAHKISAKPTIA
;
A
#
# COMPACT_ATOMS: atom_id res chain seq x y z
N MET A 1 19.47 13.61 -9.71
CA MET A 1 19.16 12.16 -9.74
C MET A 1 19.18 11.72 -11.19
N LEU A 2 20.11 10.84 -11.57
CA LEU A 2 20.17 10.26 -12.90
C LEU A 2 19.01 9.26 -13.03
N SER A 3 17.98 9.60 -13.83
CA SER A 3 17.01 8.59 -14.24
C SER A 3 17.72 7.59 -15.15
N PRO A 4 17.55 6.27 -14.94
CA PRO A 4 18.13 5.27 -15.82
C PRO A 4 17.63 5.45 -17.26
N SER A 5 18.50 5.22 -18.25
CA SER A 5 18.11 5.27 -19.66
C SER A 5 17.09 4.17 -19.97
N ALA A 6 16.21 4.42 -20.94
CA ALA A 6 15.18 3.45 -21.34
C ALA A 6 15.77 2.09 -21.73
N GLU A 7 16.97 2.08 -22.32
CA GLU A 7 17.71 0.88 -22.71
C GLU A 7 18.18 0.06 -21.50
N ALA A 8 18.60 0.72 -20.42
CA ALA A 8 18.99 0.04 -19.18
C ALA A 8 17.78 -0.63 -18.51
N ILE A 9 16.62 0.03 -18.55
CA ILE A 9 15.36 -0.53 -18.03
C ILE A 9 14.95 -1.74 -18.88
N ASP A 10 14.98 -1.64 -20.22
CA ASP A 10 14.62 -2.75 -21.11
C ASP A 10 15.53 -3.97 -20.90
N GLY A 11 16.84 -3.75 -20.76
CA GLY A 11 17.80 -4.82 -20.46
C GLY A 11 17.49 -5.57 -19.17
N ILE A 12 17.12 -4.84 -18.11
CA ILE A 12 16.70 -5.43 -16.83
C ILE A 12 15.38 -6.18 -16.95
N LEU A 13 14.41 -5.63 -17.68
CA LEU A 13 13.08 -6.23 -17.85
C LEU A 13 13.12 -7.55 -18.65
N ARG A 14 14.03 -7.69 -19.63
CA ARG A 14 14.20 -8.93 -20.40
C ARG A 14 14.58 -10.14 -19.55
N GLY A 15 15.30 -9.93 -18.44
CA GLY A 15 15.70 -10.99 -17.52
C GLY A 15 14.62 -11.40 -16.52
N MET A 16 13.52 -10.67 -16.42
CA MET A 16 12.47 -10.92 -15.44
C MET A 16 11.33 -11.78 -16.03
N PRO A 17 10.87 -12.81 -15.29
CA PRO A 17 9.72 -13.60 -15.73
C PRO A 17 8.46 -12.72 -15.74
N ARG A 18 7.74 -12.74 -16.86
CA ARG A 18 6.46 -12.04 -16.98
C ARG A 18 5.40 -12.68 -16.06
N LYS A 19 5.02 -11.97 -14.99
CA LYS A 19 4.00 -12.43 -14.03
C LYS A 19 2.59 -11.92 -14.30
N VAL A 20 2.46 -10.81 -15.04
CA VAL A 20 1.17 -10.20 -15.39
C VAL A 20 0.75 -10.69 -16.79
N ASN A 21 -0.27 -11.54 -16.83
CA ASN A 21 -0.88 -12.01 -18.08
C ASN A 21 -1.82 -10.94 -18.67
N ASN A 22 -2.32 -11.18 -19.88
CA ASN A 22 -3.17 -10.20 -20.57
C ASN A 22 -4.49 -9.94 -19.83
N GLU A 23 -5.15 -10.98 -19.33
CA GLU A 23 -6.40 -10.86 -18.57
C GLU A 23 -6.24 -9.99 -17.31
N LEU A 24 -5.17 -10.21 -16.54
CA LEU A 24 -4.86 -9.42 -15.35
C LEU A 24 -4.54 -7.97 -15.73
N ASN A 25 -3.81 -7.77 -16.83
CA ASN A 25 -3.52 -6.43 -17.33
C ASN A 25 -4.80 -5.69 -17.74
N GLU A 26 -5.71 -6.35 -18.46
CA GLU A 26 -7.02 -5.80 -18.83
C GLU A 26 -7.85 -5.45 -17.61
N ALA A 27 -7.84 -6.28 -16.56
CA ALA A 27 -8.51 -6.01 -15.30
C ALA A 27 -7.91 -4.80 -14.54
N LEU A 28 -6.58 -4.65 -14.57
CA LEU A 28 -5.88 -3.53 -13.92
C LEU A 28 -6.12 -2.19 -14.66
N LEU A 29 -6.36 -2.23 -15.98
CA LEU A 29 -6.56 -1.05 -16.82
C LEU A 29 -8.02 -0.60 -16.93
N GLN A 30 -8.97 -1.33 -16.33
CA GLN A 30 -10.38 -0.92 -16.34
C GLN A 30 -10.57 0.48 -15.74
N PRO A 31 -11.50 1.32 -16.24
CA PRO A 31 -11.81 2.59 -15.61
C PRO A 31 -12.36 2.37 -14.19
N PHE A 32 -12.10 3.31 -13.29
CA PHE A 32 -12.72 3.33 -11.97
C PHE A 32 -14.16 3.86 -12.04
N THR A 33 -15.02 3.37 -11.15
CA THR A 33 -16.46 3.70 -11.14
C THR A 33 -16.91 4.42 -9.85
N PRO A 34 -18.02 5.19 -9.88
CA PRO A 34 -18.57 5.83 -8.67
C PRO A 34 -18.97 4.82 -7.57
N VAL A 35 -19.39 3.62 -7.98
CA VAL A 35 -19.73 2.52 -7.06
C VAL A 35 -18.50 2.09 -6.25
N GLU A 36 -17.34 2.01 -6.89
CA GLU A 36 -16.09 1.70 -6.20
C GLU A 36 -15.67 2.79 -5.20
N VAL A 37 -15.89 4.07 -5.54
CA VAL A 37 -15.64 5.21 -4.64
C VAL A 37 -16.47 5.06 -3.36
N ARG A 38 -17.79 4.83 -3.52
CA ARG A 38 -18.69 4.62 -2.39
C ARG A 38 -18.26 3.42 -1.56
N CYS A 39 -18.01 2.28 -2.20
CA CYS A 39 -17.55 1.07 -1.50
C CYS A 39 -16.26 1.31 -0.72
N ALA A 40 -15.28 2.02 -1.30
CA ALA A 40 -14.02 2.32 -0.64
C ALA A 40 -14.23 3.16 0.63
N LEU A 41 -15.07 4.20 0.57
CA LEU A 41 -15.42 5.04 1.72
C LEU A 41 -16.16 4.26 2.81
N PHE A 42 -17.18 3.47 2.44
CA PHE A 42 -18.01 2.74 3.41
C PHE A 42 -17.28 1.58 4.09
N GLN A 43 -16.21 1.06 3.47
CA GLN A 43 -15.31 0.11 4.11
C GLN A 43 -14.30 0.78 5.07
N MET A 44 -14.29 2.11 5.22
CA MET A 44 -13.40 2.79 6.16
C MET A 44 -13.98 2.73 7.58
N TYR A 45 -13.10 2.61 8.56
CA TYR A 45 -13.50 2.69 9.97
C TYR A 45 -14.06 4.08 10.30
N LEU A 46 -15.19 4.12 10.99
CA LEU A 46 -16.00 5.33 11.22
C LEU A 46 -15.22 6.42 11.96
N TYR A 47 -14.56 6.05 13.05
CA TYR A 47 -13.93 6.96 14.02
C TYR A 47 -12.41 7.01 13.85
N LYS A 48 -11.94 7.15 12.62
CA LYS A 48 -10.54 7.52 12.40
C LYS A 48 -10.33 8.98 12.77
N SER A 49 -9.10 9.32 13.18
CA SER A 49 -8.72 10.70 13.50
C SER A 49 -9.20 11.66 12.41
N PRO A 50 -9.94 12.72 12.79
CA PRO A 50 -10.49 13.67 11.85
C PRO A 50 -9.37 14.37 11.10
N TRP A 51 -9.64 14.72 9.85
CA TRP A 51 -8.72 15.56 9.09
C TRP A 51 -8.70 16.98 9.71
N PRO A 52 -7.73 17.84 9.38
CA PRO A 52 -7.69 19.27 9.71
C PRO A 52 -8.98 20.04 9.45
N ASP A 53 -9.83 19.59 8.54
CA ASP A 53 -11.18 20.13 8.34
C ASP A 53 -12.19 19.72 9.43
N GLY A 54 -11.78 18.87 10.37
CA GLY A 54 -12.60 18.29 11.43
C GLY A 54 -13.47 17.10 10.99
N MET A 55 -13.44 16.70 9.71
CA MET A 55 -14.38 15.72 9.16
C MET A 55 -13.77 14.31 9.15
N SER A 56 -14.41 13.39 9.85
CA SER A 56 -14.06 11.97 9.87
C SER A 56 -14.90 11.19 8.84
N PRO A 57 -14.54 9.93 8.50
CA PRO A 57 -15.28 9.13 7.53
C PRO A 57 -16.79 9.02 7.80
N VAL A 58 -17.22 9.07 9.07
CA VAL A 58 -18.65 9.03 9.45
C VAL A 58 -19.45 10.20 8.86
N PHE A 59 -18.86 11.40 8.77
CA PHE A 59 -19.52 12.56 8.16
C PHE A 59 -19.86 12.27 6.69
N TYR A 60 -18.86 11.81 5.94
CA TYR A 60 -18.99 11.50 4.52
C TYR A 60 -19.94 10.34 4.25
N GLN A 61 -19.96 9.32 5.13
CA GLN A 61 -20.91 8.22 5.01
C GLN A 61 -22.35 8.68 5.30
N LYS A 62 -22.55 9.51 6.33
CA LYS A 62 -23.89 10.01 6.72
C LYS A 62 -24.46 10.96 5.66
N TYR A 63 -23.66 11.87 5.16
CA TYR A 63 -24.07 12.89 4.18
C TYR A 63 -23.71 12.52 2.74
N TRP A 64 -23.50 11.22 2.45
CA TRP A 64 -23.10 10.75 1.12
C TRP A 64 -24.06 11.19 0.02
N HIS A 65 -25.36 11.30 0.32
CA HIS A 65 -26.36 11.78 -0.62
C HIS A 65 -26.16 13.25 -1.04
N ILE A 66 -25.41 14.04 -0.26
CA ILE A 66 -25.07 15.44 -0.53
C ILE A 66 -23.67 15.53 -1.16
N VAL A 67 -22.65 15.00 -0.47
CA VAL A 67 -21.24 15.19 -0.85
C VAL A 67 -20.70 14.11 -1.80
N GLY A 68 -21.43 13.01 -1.97
CA GLY A 68 -21.02 11.86 -2.77
C GLY A 68 -20.74 12.19 -4.24
N PRO A 69 -21.61 12.95 -4.94
CA PRO A 69 -21.37 13.34 -6.33
C PRO A 69 -20.04 14.09 -6.53
N ASP A 70 -19.76 15.09 -5.68
CA ASP A 70 -18.55 15.90 -5.77
C ASP A 70 -17.29 15.08 -5.49
N ILE A 71 -17.33 14.24 -4.45
CA ILE A 71 -16.20 13.37 -4.09
C ILE A 71 -15.96 12.34 -5.18
N SER A 72 -17.01 11.72 -5.71
CA SER A 72 -16.88 10.77 -6.82
C SER A 72 -16.30 11.44 -8.06
N SER A 73 -16.81 12.62 -8.44
CA SER A 73 -16.27 13.37 -9.57
C SER A 73 -14.78 13.66 -9.37
N PHE A 74 -14.41 14.21 -8.22
CA PHE A 74 -13.02 14.55 -7.90
C PHE A 74 -12.08 13.34 -7.93
N VAL A 75 -12.47 12.23 -7.29
CA VAL A 75 -11.65 11.01 -7.23
C VAL A 75 -11.49 10.37 -8.61
N LEU A 76 -12.56 10.34 -9.42
CA LEU A 76 -12.53 9.73 -10.75
C LEU A 76 -11.78 10.60 -11.76
N ASP A 77 -11.87 11.92 -11.66
CA ASP A 77 -11.11 12.83 -12.54
C ASP A 77 -9.59 12.62 -12.34
N PHE A 78 -9.17 12.38 -11.10
CA PHE A 78 -7.79 11.99 -10.82
C PHE A 78 -7.46 10.59 -11.35
N LEU A 79 -8.23 9.57 -10.99
CA LEU A 79 -7.88 8.17 -11.27
C LEU A 79 -7.99 7.78 -12.75
N ASN A 80 -8.94 8.35 -13.50
CA ASN A 80 -9.18 7.99 -14.90
C ASN A 80 -8.51 8.96 -15.88
N HIS A 81 -8.30 10.22 -15.49
CA HIS A 81 -7.76 11.26 -16.38
C HIS A 81 -6.41 11.83 -15.92
N GLY A 82 -5.89 11.41 -14.76
CA GLY A 82 -4.60 11.86 -14.24
C GLY A 82 -4.60 13.32 -13.76
N ARG A 83 -5.78 13.93 -13.59
CA ARG A 83 -5.91 15.34 -13.18
C ARG A 83 -5.80 15.46 -11.67
N LEU A 84 -4.63 15.84 -11.19
CA LEU A 84 -4.37 16.05 -9.78
C LEU A 84 -4.56 17.53 -9.40
N ASP A 85 -5.56 17.81 -8.57
CA ASP A 85 -5.70 19.13 -7.94
C ASP A 85 -4.53 19.38 -6.97
N SER A 86 -3.94 20.58 -7.00
CA SER A 86 -2.83 20.96 -6.12
C SER A 86 -3.16 20.79 -4.63
N ARG A 87 -4.45 20.92 -4.26
CA ARG A 87 -4.96 20.71 -2.90
C ARG A 87 -4.76 19.28 -2.39
N PHE A 88 -4.60 18.30 -3.28
CA PHE A 88 -4.39 16.90 -2.92
C PHE A 88 -3.03 16.64 -2.26
N ASN A 89 -2.03 17.46 -2.59
CA ASN A 89 -0.67 17.31 -2.07
C ASN A 89 -0.46 17.92 -0.69
N TYR A 90 -1.45 18.63 -0.14
CA TYR A 90 -1.37 19.17 1.21
C TYR A 90 -1.62 18.08 2.24
N THR A 91 -0.62 17.82 3.07
CA THR A 91 -0.65 16.82 4.15
C THR A 91 -0.20 17.46 5.46
N TYR A 92 -1.01 17.26 6.51
CA TYR A 92 -0.64 17.70 7.85
C TYR A 92 0.14 16.58 8.53
N ILE A 93 1.36 16.89 8.94
CA ILE A 93 2.23 15.96 9.64
C ILE A 93 2.07 16.24 11.13
N VAL A 94 1.55 15.27 11.86
CA VAL A 94 1.45 15.29 13.32
C VAL A 94 2.55 14.40 13.87
N ILE A 95 3.29 14.87 14.88
CA ILE A 95 4.34 14.09 15.52
C ILE A 95 3.77 13.44 16.78
N ILE A 96 3.85 12.11 16.87
CA ILE A 96 3.43 11.36 18.06
C ILE A 96 4.66 10.75 18.76
N PRO A 97 4.83 10.93 20.08
CA PRO A 97 5.86 10.24 20.86
C PRO A 97 5.70 8.71 20.81
N LYS A 98 6.81 7.98 20.65
CA LYS A 98 6.85 6.51 20.76
C LYS A 98 7.07 6.03 22.19
N CYS A 99 7.58 6.89 23.06
CA CYS A 99 7.86 6.63 24.47
C CYS A 99 7.47 7.85 25.32
N ASP A 100 7.36 7.66 26.63
CA ASP A 100 6.85 8.67 27.58
C ASP A 100 7.72 9.94 27.64
N SER A 101 9.04 9.79 27.48
CA SER A 101 10.02 10.89 27.51
C SER A 101 10.84 10.92 26.22
N PRO A 102 10.35 11.55 25.15
CA PRO A 102 11.08 11.64 23.88
C PRO A 102 12.19 12.71 23.96
N GLU A 103 13.45 12.29 23.92
CA GLU A 103 14.62 13.19 23.95
C GLU A 103 15.28 13.38 22.58
N ILE A 104 15.09 12.44 21.65
CA ILE A 104 15.73 12.44 20.32
C ILE A 104 14.70 12.19 19.22
N MET A 105 15.01 12.63 17.99
CA MET A 105 14.09 12.56 16.84
C MET A 105 13.60 11.13 16.51
N SER A 106 14.40 10.09 16.78
CA SER A 106 14.00 8.70 16.56
C SER A 106 12.89 8.22 17.51
N HIS A 107 12.72 8.88 18.67
CA HIS A 107 11.63 8.65 19.63
C HIS A 107 10.31 9.23 19.15
N LEU A 108 10.31 9.99 18.06
CA LEU A 108 9.14 10.61 17.48
C LEU A 108 8.70 9.81 16.24
N CYS A 109 7.39 9.68 16.05
CA CYS A 109 6.79 9.07 14.88
C CYS A 109 5.97 10.13 14.12
N PRO A 110 6.44 10.61 12.96
CA PRO A 110 5.63 11.49 12.13
C PRO A 110 4.48 10.67 11.52
N ILE A 111 3.26 11.17 11.68
CA ILE A 111 2.05 10.62 11.09
C ILE A 111 1.48 11.66 10.14
N SER A 112 1.40 11.27 8.87
CA SER A 112 0.67 12.03 7.87
C SER A 112 -0.82 11.81 8.08
N MET A 113 -1.51 12.87 8.48
CA MET A 113 -2.93 12.96 8.27
C MET A 113 -3.12 13.13 6.75
N CYS A 114 -4.07 12.44 6.13
CA CYS A 114 -4.42 12.63 4.71
C CYS A 114 -5.92 12.92 4.55
N ASN A 115 -6.27 13.70 3.52
CA ASN A 115 -7.63 13.98 3.11
C ASN A 115 -8.42 12.67 2.85
N ILE A 116 -9.74 12.69 3.06
CA ILE A 116 -10.59 11.54 2.76
C ILE A 116 -10.50 11.12 1.28
N SER A 117 -10.44 12.07 0.35
CA SER A 117 -10.32 11.79 -1.09
C SER A 117 -9.02 11.05 -1.39
N TYR A 118 -7.91 11.44 -0.74
CA TYR A 118 -6.64 10.72 -0.82
C TYR A 118 -6.79 9.28 -0.31
N LYS A 119 -7.40 9.10 0.87
CA LYS A 119 -7.63 7.78 1.45
C LYS A 119 -8.50 6.89 0.55
N ILE A 120 -9.49 7.46 -0.12
CA ILE A 120 -10.36 6.75 -1.08
C ILE A 120 -9.52 6.30 -2.28
N VAL A 121 -8.77 7.22 -2.89
CA VAL A 121 -7.86 6.95 -4.02
C VAL A 121 -6.89 5.81 -3.68
N SER A 122 -6.15 5.92 -2.57
CA SER A 122 -5.18 4.91 -2.15
C SER A 122 -5.85 3.55 -1.92
N LYS A 123 -7.06 3.53 -1.36
CA LYS A 123 -7.81 2.29 -1.11
C LYS A 123 -8.30 1.64 -2.40
N MET A 124 -8.77 2.43 -3.37
CA MET A 124 -9.18 1.93 -4.69
C MET A 124 -8.00 1.35 -5.46
N LEU A 125 -6.85 2.04 -5.46
CA LEU A 125 -5.61 1.54 -6.05
C LEU A 125 -5.14 0.24 -5.36
N ALA A 126 -5.10 0.21 -4.03
CA ALA A 126 -4.71 -0.99 -3.28
C ALA A 126 -5.65 -2.17 -3.56
N LYS A 127 -6.97 -1.93 -3.65
CA LYS A 127 -7.95 -2.97 -4.01
C LYS A 127 -7.68 -3.54 -5.40
N ARG A 128 -7.33 -2.69 -6.37
CA ARG A 128 -7.03 -3.13 -7.74
C ARG A 128 -5.72 -3.90 -7.84
N LEU A 129 -4.65 -3.39 -7.21
CA LEU A 129 -3.34 -4.06 -7.14
C LEU A 129 -3.39 -5.39 -6.37
N LYS A 130 -4.31 -5.53 -5.41
CA LYS A 130 -4.50 -6.77 -4.66
C LYS A 130 -4.79 -7.98 -5.57
N LEU A 131 -5.41 -7.78 -6.74
CA LEU A 131 -5.70 -8.84 -7.71
C LEU A 131 -4.42 -9.49 -8.25
N SER A 132 -3.36 -8.70 -8.47
CA SER A 132 -2.09 -9.17 -9.02
C SER A 132 -1.04 -9.51 -7.96
N LEU A 133 -1.25 -9.09 -6.72
CA LEU A 133 -0.23 -9.15 -5.67
C LEU A 133 0.28 -10.57 -5.38
N HIS A 134 -0.62 -11.57 -5.40
CA HIS A 134 -0.29 -12.95 -5.06
C HIS A 134 0.61 -13.63 -6.10
N SER A 135 0.50 -13.26 -7.39
CA SER A 135 1.32 -13.86 -8.45
C SER A 135 2.68 -13.19 -8.61
N ILE A 136 2.78 -11.92 -8.20
CA ILE A 136 3.99 -11.09 -8.34
C ILE A 136 4.90 -11.24 -7.11
N ILE A 137 4.32 -11.28 -5.91
CA ILE A 137 5.10 -11.27 -4.67
C ILE A 137 5.58 -12.67 -4.28
N LEU A 138 6.86 -12.77 -3.91
CA LEU A 138 7.46 -14.00 -3.36
C LEU A 138 6.74 -14.47 -2.10
N GLU A 139 6.70 -15.78 -1.89
CA GLU A 139 6.06 -16.39 -0.72
C GLU A 139 6.69 -15.95 0.61
N SER A 140 7.98 -15.62 0.63
CA SER A 140 8.71 -15.14 1.81
C SER A 140 8.36 -13.72 2.25
N GLN A 141 7.57 -12.98 1.46
CA GLN A 141 7.07 -11.68 1.88
C GLN A 141 5.72 -11.85 2.58
N SER A 142 5.72 -11.74 3.91
CA SER A 142 4.50 -11.91 4.71
C SER A 142 3.81 -10.60 5.09
N ALA A 143 4.54 -9.49 5.12
CA ALA A 143 4.00 -8.21 5.57
C ALA A 143 2.96 -7.65 4.57
N PHE A 144 1.83 -7.18 5.10
CA PHE A 144 0.76 -6.48 4.36
C PHE A 144 0.08 -7.30 3.25
N ILE A 145 0.20 -8.64 3.27
CA ILE A 145 -0.50 -9.54 2.36
C ILE A 145 -1.58 -10.30 3.13
N PRO A 146 -2.86 -10.20 2.74
CA PRO A 146 -3.93 -10.92 3.41
C PRO A 146 -3.68 -12.43 3.44
N GLY A 147 -3.84 -13.04 4.61
CA GLY A 147 -3.63 -14.48 4.79
C GLY A 147 -2.18 -14.91 5.01
N ARG A 148 -1.22 -13.98 5.04
CA ARG A 148 0.17 -14.25 5.44
C ARG A 148 0.46 -13.64 6.81
N LEU A 149 1.07 -14.40 7.70
CA LEU A 149 1.38 -13.96 9.06
C LEU A 149 2.88 -13.70 9.20
N ILE A 150 3.24 -12.73 10.06
CA ILE A 150 4.65 -12.45 10.37
C ILE A 150 5.36 -13.66 10.99
N SER A 151 4.61 -14.51 11.70
CA SER A 151 5.09 -15.77 12.28
C SER A 151 5.58 -16.75 11.23
N ASP A 152 5.03 -16.73 10.02
CA ASP A 152 5.43 -17.64 8.94
C ASP A 152 6.90 -17.42 8.57
N ASN A 153 7.32 -16.15 8.52
CA ASN A 153 8.71 -15.77 8.27
C ASN A 153 9.66 -16.16 9.40
N VAL A 154 9.20 -16.06 10.66
CA VAL A 154 9.98 -16.54 11.82
C VAL A 154 10.24 -18.04 11.70
N LEU A 155 9.22 -18.83 11.31
CA LEU A 155 9.37 -20.27 11.12
C LEU A 155 10.32 -20.61 9.96
N VAL A 156 10.23 -19.90 8.83
CA VAL A 156 11.16 -20.09 7.70
C VAL A 156 12.59 -19.80 8.13
N ALA A 157 12.82 -18.69 8.84
CA ALA A 157 14.14 -18.33 9.37
C ALA A 157 14.68 -19.40 10.34
N TYR A 158 13.83 -19.90 11.24
CA TYR A 158 14.19 -20.97 12.16
C TYR A 158 14.60 -22.26 11.43
N LYS A 159 13.84 -22.69 10.41
CA LYS A 159 14.16 -23.87 9.60
C LYS A 159 15.48 -23.71 8.85
N LEU A 160 15.72 -22.54 8.27
CA LEU A 160 16.99 -22.23 7.59
C LEU A 160 18.16 -22.27 8.55
N ASN A 161 18.03 -21.66 9.73
CA ASN A 161 19.07 -21.67 10.76
C ASN A 161 19.39 -23.10 11.22
N HIS A 162 18.36 -23.90 11.52
CA HIS A 162 18.51 -25.31 11.88
C HIS A 162 19.21 -26.11 10.77
N TYR A 163 18.77 -25.97 9.52
CA TYR A 163 19.38 -26.65 8.38
C TYR A 163 20.87 -26.30 8.23
N LEU A 164 21.22 -25.01 8.32
CA LEU A 164 22.60 -24.55 8.22
C LEU A 164 23.47 -25.11 9.36
N ALA A 165 22.98 -25.07 10.61
CA ALA A 165 23.70 -25.63 11.75
C ALA A 165 24.01 -27.12 11.57
N HIS A 166 23.05 -27.92 11.10
CA HIS A 166 23.24 -29.34 10.87
C HIS A 166 24.11 -29.66 9.65
N LYS A 167 24.09 -28.84 8.60
CA LYS A 167 24.92 -29.05 7.40
C LYS A 167 26.36 -28.60 7.59
N ILE A 168 26.60 -27.57 8.41
CA ILE A 168 27.95 -27.11 8.79
C ILE A 168 28.61 -28.14 9.73
N SER A 169 27.83 -28.75 10.64
CA SER A 169 28.32 -29.82 11.52
C SER A 169 28.64 -31.13 10.77
N ALA A 170 28.22 -31.27 9.50
CA ALA A 170 28.40 -32.47 8.68
C ALA A 170 29.56 -32.36 7.66
N LYS A 171 30.36 -31.28 7.66
CA LYS A 171 31.62 -31.28 6.90
C LYS A 171 32.67 -32.12 7.66
N PRO A 172 33.19 -33.21 7.09
CA PRO A 172 34.26 -33.97 7.71
C PRO A 172 35.55 -33.15 7.65
N THR A 173 36.29 -33.15 8.77
CA THR A 173 37.71 -32.81 8.83
C THR A 173 38.42 -33.56 7.70
N ILE A 174 38.87 -32.82 6.69
CA ILE A 174 39.78 -33.36 5.67
C ILE A 174 41.15 -33.46 6.36
N ALA A 175 41.59 -34.69 6.57
CA ALA A 175 42.94 -35.05 7.01
C ALA A 175 43.96 -34.84 5.88
#